data_AF-A0A0C2MN11-F1
#
_entry.id   AF-A0A0C2MN11-F1
#
_cell.length_a   1.000
_cell.length_b   1.000
_cell.length_c   1.000
_cell.angle_alpha   90.00
_cell.angle_beta   90.00
_cell.angle_gamma   90.00
#
_symmetry.space_group_name_H-M   'P 1'
#
loop_
_entity.id
_entity.type
_entity.pdbx_description
1 polymer ?
#
loop_
_entity_poly.entity_id
_entity_poly.type
_entity_poly.pdbx_seq_one_letter_code
_entity_poly.pdbx_strand_id
1 'polypeptide(L)'
;MKGRPKILMPNNKLSDLDRKRIVDAYQKGQKASEISLVLGVARSTINSVIKIFNQSGRIDSNKRGYIKPEKLNEDQKEMIKSWVDDNAGIPLRTIVTKTGFFKDSTIHGNACP
;
A
#
# COMPACT_ATOMS: atom_id res chain seq x y z
N MET A 1 18.62 -1.26 -36.32
CA MET A 1 18.44 -0.34 -35.17
C MET A 1 19.30 -0.83 -34.01
N LYS A 2 20.40 -0.14 -33.66
CA LYS A 2 21.20 -0.50 -32.47
C LYS A 2 20.45 -0.02 -31.22
N GLY A 3 20.09 -0.95 -30.34
CA GLY A 3 19.48 -0.63 -29.04
C GLY A 3 20.45 0.21 -28.20
N ARG A 4 19.95 1.30 -27.59
CA ARG A 4 20.77 2.09 -26.67
C ARG A 4 21.22 1.20 -25.51
N PRO A 5 22.47 1.34 -25.02
CA PRO A 5 22.88 0.70 -23.79
C PRO A 5 21.93 1.13 -22.68
N LYS A 6 21.22 0.15 -22.09
CA LYS A 6 20.48 0.38 -20.85
C LYS A 6 21.53 0.59 -19.79
N ILE A 7 21.76 1.84 -19.38
CA ILE A 7 22.31 2.10 -18.05
C ILE A 7 21.23 1.56 -17.11
N LEU A 8 21.39 0.30 -16.70
CA LEU A 8 20.53 -0.33 -15.71
C LEU A 8 20.86 0.39 -14.41
N MET A 9 20.15 1.49 -14.16
CA MET A 9 20.21 2.12 -12.85
C MET A 9 19.85 1.05 -11.83
N PRO A 10 20.55 0.99 -10.68
CA PRO A 10 20.16 0.10 -9.60
C PRO A 10 18.68 0.34 -9.29
N ASN A 11 18.01 -0.67 -8.72
CA ASN A 11 16.57 -0.74 -8.46
C ASN A 11 16.05 0.31 -7.45
N ASN A 12 16.56 1.54 -7.50
CA ASN A 12 16.08 2.69 -6.78
C ASN A 12 14.68 3.01 -7.28
N LYS A 13 13.73 2.98 -6.33
CA LYS A 13 12.37 3.44 -6.56
C LYS A 13 12.41 4.84 -7.16
N LEU A 14 11.64 5.03 -8.24
CA LEU A 14 11.31 6.36 -8.73
C LEU A 14 10.63 7.15 -7.60
N SER A 15 11.21 8.27 -7.20
CA SER A 15 10.67 9.11 -6.12
C SER A 15 9.36 9.77 -6.53
N ASP A 16 8.53 10.16 -5.56
CA ASP A 16 7.29 10.89 -5.85
C ASP A 16 7.59 12.28 -6.45
N LEU A 17 8.75 12.87 -6.12
CA LEU A 17 9.25 14.08 -6.78
C LEU A 17 9.52 13.85 -8.27
N ASP A 18 10.16 12.74 -8.64
CA ASP A 18 10.40 12.42 -10.05
C ASP A 18 9.11 12.07 -10.80
N ARG A 19 8.16 11.41 -10.13
CA ARG A 19 6.81 11.18 -10.67
C ARG A 19 6.11 12.51 -10.97
N LYS A 20 6.19 13.48 -10.05
CA LYS A 20 5.65 14.83 -10.25
C LYS A 20 6.31 15.52 -11.45
N ARG A 21 7.64 15.49 -11.54
CA ARG A 21 8.38 16.06 -12.68
C ARG A 21 7.96 15.45 -14.03
N ILE A 22 7.73 14.14 -14.07
CA ILE A 22 7.22 13.45 -15.26
C ILE A 22 5.82 13.96 -15.64
N VAL A 23 4.91 14.07 -14.67
CA VAL A 23 3.53 14.52 -14.91
C VAL A 23 3.51 15.99 -15.35
N ASP A 24 4.27 16.87 -14.68
CA ASP A 24 4.37 18.29 -15.04
C ASP A 24 4.89 18.46 -16.48
N ALA A 25 5.91 17.69 -16.87
CA ALA A 25 6.45 17.69 -18.22
C ALA A 25 5.43 17.18 -19.26
N TYR A 26 4.70 16.10 -18.93
CA TYR A 26 3.65 15.55 -19.78
C TYR A 26 2.50 16.55 -19.98
N GLN A 27 2.06 17.23 -18.91
CA GLN A 27 1.02 18.27 -18.98
C GLN A 27 1.46 19.48 -19.83
N LYS A 28 2.76 19.78 -19.87
CA LYS A 28 3.35 20.78 -20.78
C LYS A 28 3.45 20.31 -22.24
N GLY A 29 2.99 19.10 -22.56
CA GLY A 29 2.98 18.54 -23.91
C GLY A 29 4.29 17.88 -24.34
N GLN A 30 5.24 17.67 -23.42
CA GLN A 30 6.51 17.00 -23.76
C GLN A 30 6.29 15.52 -24.04
N LYS A 31 7.02 14.98 -25.03
CA LYS A 31 6.92 13.56 -25.39
C LYS A 31 7.70 12.71 -24.40
N ALA A 32 7.23 11.48 -24.14
CA ALA A 32 7.91 10.54 -23.25
C ALA A 32 9.39 10.27 -23.62
N SER A 33 9.76 10.40 -24.90
CA SER A 33 11.15 10.32 -25.36
C SER A 33 12.03 11.48 -24.88
N GLU A 34 11.48 12.69 -24.83
CA GLU A 34 12.17 13.90 -24.36
C GLU A 34 12.31 13.87 -22.84
N ILE A 35 11.22 13.52 -22.15
CA ILE A 35 11.20 13.34 -20.69
C ILE A 35 12.23 12.28 -20.26
N SER A 36 12.32 11.18 -21.00
CA SER A 36 13.29 10.10 -20.75
C SER A 36 14.73 10.58 -20.90
N LEU A 37 15.00 11.44 -21.88
CA LEU A 37 16.33 12.00 -22.11
C LEU A 37 16.73 12.96 -20.98
N VAL A 38 15.82 13.84 -20.55
CA VAL A 38 16.08 14.86 -19.54
C VAL A 38 16.20 14.26 -18.14
N LEU A 39 15.32 13.33 -17.77
CA LEU A 39 15.27 12.77 -16.42
C LEU A 39 16.09 11.48 -16.26
N GLY A 40 16.63 10.92 -17.35
CA GLY A 40 17.36 9.65 -17.32
C GLY A 40 16.48 8.44 -16.97
N VAL A 41 15.15 8.58 -16.99
CA VAL A 41 14.20 7.53 -16.63
C VAL A 41 13.80 6.73 -17.87
N ALA A 42 13.64 5.41 -17.73
CA ALA A 42 13.19 4.57 -18.83
C ALA A 42 11.80 4.97 -19.35
N ARG A 43 11.62 5.00 -20.67
CA ARG A 43 10.34 5.33 -21.33
C ARG A 43 9.18 4.46 -20.84
N SER A 44 9.43 3.18 -20.55
CA SER A 44 8.42 2.27 -19.99
C SER A 44 7.90 2.74 -18.63
N THR A 45 8.79 3.23 -17.77
CA THR A 45 8.44 3.79 -16.47
C THR A 45 7.65 5.08 -16.62
N ILE A 46 8.08 5.98 -17.50
CA ILE A 46 7.37 7.23 -17.81
C ILE A 46 5.95 6.94 -18.29
N ASN A 47 5.80 6.03 -19.26
CA ASN A 47 4.49 5.64 -19.78
C ASN A 47 3.61 5.01 -18.69
N SER A 48 4.19 4.23 -17.78
CA SER A 48 3.44 3.66 -16.65
C SER A 48 2.94 4.75 -15.70
N VAL A 49 3.75 5.77 -15.40
CA VAL A 49 3.34 6.92 -14.56
C VAL A 49 2.23 7.71 -15.24
N ILE A 50 2.39 8.06 -16.52
CA ILE A 50 1.38 8.79 -17.31
C ILE A 50 0.07 8.01 -17.36
N LYS A 51 0.12 6.69 -17.56
CA LYS A 51 -1.06 5.83 -17.56
C LYS A 51 -1.81 5.90 -16.22
N ILE A 52 -1.10 5.76 -15.09
CA ILE A 52 -1.70 5.84 -13.75
C ILE A 52 -2.33 7.22 -13.53
N PHE A 53 -1.62 8.28 -13.92
CA PHE A 53 -2.11 9.64 -13.83
C PHE A 53 -3.41 9.84 -14.64
N ASN A 54 -3.44 9.42 -15.91
CA ASN A 54 -4.64 9.54 -16.74
C ASN A 54 -5.83 8.71 -16.21
N GLN A 55 -5.57 7.58 -15.56
CA GLN A 55 -6.61 6.69 -15.03
C GLN A 55 -7.17 7.13 -13.67
N SER A 56 -6.35 7.72 -12.81
CA SER A 56 -6.69 7.95 -11.40
C SER A 56 -6.38 9.36 -10.88
N GLY A 57 -5.74 10.21 -11.67
CA GLY A 57 -5.21 11.51 -11.24
C GLY A 57 -4.01 11.43 -10.29
N ARG A 58 -3.61 10.22 -9.87
CA ARG A 58 -2.62 10.01 -8.82
C ARG A 58 -1.19 10.14 -9.33
N ILE A 59 -0.37 10.90 -8.60
CA ILE A 59 1.05 11.10 -8.90
C ILE A 59 1.93 10.15 -8.07
N ASP A 60 1.61 10.02 -6.79
CA ASP A 60 2.43 9.28 -5.83
C ASP A 60 2.51 7.78 -6.13
N SER A 61 3.47 7.09 -5.54
CA SER A 61 3.56 5.63 -5.57
C SER A 61 2.50 4.98 -4.68
N ASN A 62 2.02 3.78 -5.06
CA ASN A 62 1.10 3.05 -4.18
C ASN A 62 1.91 2.52 -2.99
N LYS A 63 1.34 2.59 -1.79
CA LYS A 63 1.89 1.86 -0.65
C LYS A 63 1.95 0.39 -1.04
N ARG A 64 3.16 -0.19 -1.03
CA ARG A 64 3.36 -1.61 -1.29
C ARG A 64 3.16 -2.38 0.01
N GLY A 65 2.59 -3.58 -0.10
CA GLY A 65 2.37 -4.47 1.03
C GLY A 65 0.89 -4.64 1.38
N TYR A 66 0.63 -5.60 2.26
CA TYR A 66 -0.69 -5.86 2.81
C TYR A 66 -0.94 -4.92 3.99
N ILE A 67 -2.04 -4.17 3.95
CA ILE A 67 -2.54 -3.49 5.14
C ILE A 67 -3.18 -4.57 6.00
N LYS A 68 -2.56 -4.89 7.14
CA LYS A 68 -3.14 -5.82 8.10
C LYS A 68 -4.38 -5.15 8.70
N PRO A 69 -5.59 -5.68 8.49
CA PRO A 69 -6.77 -5.16 9.15
C PRO A 69 -6.61 -5.33 10.66
N GLU A 70 -7.00 -4.30 11.42
CA GLU A 70 -7.04 -4.43 12.86
C GLU A 70 -8.09 -5.46 13.25
N LYS A 71 -7.75 -6.33 14.20
CA LYS A 71 -8.71 -7.32 14.71
C LYS A 71 -9.76 -6.69 15.61
N LEU A 72 -9.46 -5.52 16.17
CA LEU A 72 -10.28 -4.78 17.12
C LEU A 72 -10.69 -3.46 16.48
N ASN A 73 -11.97 -3.12 16.52
CA ASN A 73 -12.42 -1.77 16.22
C ASN A 73 -12.18 -0.84 17.43
N GLU A 74 -12.40 0.47 17.26
CA GLU A 74 -12.07 1.44 18.31
C GLU A 74 -12.97 1.29 19.54
N ASP A 75 -14.27 1.07 19.35
CA ASP A 75 -15.22 0.83 20.46
C ASP A 75 -14.80 -0.36 21.33
N GLN A 76 -14.35 -1.47 20.71
CA GLN A 76 -13.82 -2.63 21.43
C GLN A 76 -12.57 -2.27 22.22
N LYS A 77 -11.67 -1.44 21.67
CA LYS A 77 -10.47 -1.00 22.41
C LYS A 77 -10.85 -0.11 23.59
N GLU A 78 -11.81 0.80 23.44
CA GLU A 78 -12.29 1.65 24.52
C GLU A 78 -12.93 0.85 25.66
N MET A 79 -13.76 -0.14 25.31
CA MET A 79 -14.33 -1.06 26.31
C MET A 79 -13.25 -1.83 27.07
N ILE A 80 -12.22 -2.33 26.36
CA ILE A 80 -11.11 -3.04 27.00
C ILE A 80 -10.33 -2.11 27.94
N LYS A 81 -10.06 -0.86 27.53
CA LYS A 81 -9.39 0.14 28.38
C LYS A 81 -10.17 0.37 29.67
N SER A 82 -11.48 0.61 29.59
CA SER A 82 -12.34 0.77 30.77
C SER A 82 -12.24 -0.43 31.73
N TRP A 83 -12.26 -1.67 31.24
CA TRP A 83 -12.15 -2.83 32.12
C TRP A 83 -10.78 -2.97 32.81
N VAL A 84 -9.71 -2.56 32.13
CA VAL A 84 -8.36 -2.60 32.67
C VAL A 84 -8.16 -1.46 33.68
N ASP A 85 -8.68 -0.27 33.40
CA ASP A 85 -8.65 0.87 34.31
C ASP A 85 -9.46 0.56 35.60
N ASP A 86 -10.61 -0.11 35.47
CA ASP A 86 -11.44 -0.52 36.61
C ASP A 86 -10.83 -1.70 37.39
N ASN A 87 -10.14 -2.62 36.71
CA ASN A 87 -9.48 -3.78 37.32
C ASN A 87 -8.25 -4.22 36.52
N ALA A 88 -7.08 -3.73 36.93
CA ALA A 88 -5.80 -4.08 36.30
C ALA A 88 -5.43 -5.57 36.41
N GLY A 89 -6.09 -6.33 37.30
CA GLY A 89 -5.90 -7.78 37.46
C GLY A 89 -6.76 -8.64 36.53
N ILE A 90 -7.54 -8.05 35.62
CA ILE A 90 -8.43 -8.79 34.72
C ILE A 90 -7.63 -9.74 33.80
N PRO A 91 -7.91 -11.06 33.82
CA PRO A 91 -7.21 -12.01 32.95
C PRO A 91 -7.53 -11.78 31.48
N LEU A 92 -6.54 -11.94 30.61
CA LEU A 92 -6.71 -11.82 29.14
C LEU A 92 -7.85 -12.70 28.60
N ARG A 93 -8.01 -13.92 29.13
CA ARG A 93 -9.09 -14.83 28.71
C ARG A 93 -10.47 -14.21 28.93
N THR A 94 -10.65 -13.52 30.04
CA THR A 94 -11.90 -12.80 30.37
C THR A 94 -12.15 -11.66 29.40
N ILE A 95 -11.12 -10.89 29.04
CA ILE A 95 -11.21 -9.81 28.05
C ILE A 95 -11.65 -10.37 26.69
N VAL A 96 -11.04 -11.47 26.23
CA VAL A 96 -11.38 -12.13 24.95
C VAL A 96 -12.83 -12.65 24.95
N THR A 97 -13.29 -13.24 26.05
CA THR A 97 -14.69 -13.68 26.18
C THR A 97 -15.66 -12.51 26.14
N LYS A 98 -15.37 -11.41 26.86
CA LYS A 98 -16.24 -10.23 26.91
C LYS A 98 -16.29 -9.45 25.59
N THR A 99 -15.20 -9.45 24.82
CA THR A 99 -15.13 -8.78 23.51
C THR A 99 -15.78 -9.58 22.38
N GLY A 100 -16.25 -10.81 22.62
CA GLY A 100 -16.98 -11.62 21.64
C GLY A 100 -16.13 -12.29 20.56
N PHE A 101 -14.81 -12.34 20.71
CA PHE A 101 -13.86 -12.87 19.71
C PHE A 101 -14.05 -14.34 19.30
N PHE A 102 -14.82 -15.11 20.06
CA PHE A 102 -15.06 -16.53 19.80
C PHE A 102 -16.26 -16.82 18.89
N LYS A 103 -16.90 -15.79 18.33
CA LYS A 103 -17.88 -15.99 17.27
C LYS A 103 -17.16 -15.84 15.92
N ASP A 104 -17.15 -16.95 15.19
CA ASP A 104 -16.81 -17.09 13.77
C ASP A 104 -15.33 -17.36 13.43
N SER A 105 -14.96 -18.64 13.54
CA SER A 105 -13.93 -19.29 12.73
C SER A 105 -14.25 -20.78 12.61
N THR A 106 -15.15 -21.10 11.67
CA THR A 106 -15.19 -22.31 10.86
C THR A 106 -14.61 -23.60 11.47
N ILE A 107 -15.45 -24.41 12.14
CA ILE A 107 -15.18 -25.83 12.32
C ILE A 107 -15.45 -26.50 10.97
N HIS A 108 -14.43 -26.66 10.13
CA HIS A 108 -14.46 -27.73 9.13
C HIS A 108 -14.28 -29.04 9.90
N GLY A 109 -15.39 -29.65 10.29
CA GLY A 109 -15.41 -31.03 10.72
C GLY A 109 -14.93 -31.90 9.57
N ASN A 110 -13.72 -32.42 9.68
CA ASN A 110 -13.28 -33.51 8.84
C ASN A 110 -14.10 -34.74 9.22
N ALA A 111 -15.14 -35.03 8.44
CA ALA A 111 -15.77 -36.33 8.39
C ALA A 111 -15.19 -37.10 7.19
N CYS A 112 -14.27 -38.03 7.48
CA CYS A 112 -13.97 -39.23 6.69
C CYS A 112 -13.16 -40.17 7.61
N PRO A 113 -13.28 -41.50 7.47
CA PRO A 113 -13.63 -42.24 6.25
C PRO A 113 -15.12 -42.60 6.09
#